data_AF-A0AAN7FPJ4-F1
#
_entry.id   AF-A0AAN7FPJ4-F1
#
_cell.length_a   1.000
_cell.length_b   1.000
_cell.length_c   1.000
_cell.angle_alpha   90.00
_cell.angle_beta   90.00
_cell.angle_gamma   90.00
#
_symmetry.space_group_name_H-M   'P 1'
#
loop_
_entity.id
_entity.type
_entity.pdbx_description
1 polymer ?
#
loop_
_entity_poly.entity_id
_entity_poly.type
_entity_poly.pdbx_seq_one_letter_code
_entity_poly.pdbx_strand_id
1 'polypeptide(L)'
;MVLFWSRVVAELRRVWSEGLYVAGIPMDEIPDLNSCLLYQQLQVINCCVSRKRRQAIATESLDSVMREVTTDAAESASSKDMLPSSPILYARISTGELVLRLGADCPCSNLTMLETGEPVYSPVTQEAPLLTEDLIKETEEFVLRTGSVGAGCSQLLSDMQAFKIMFIITCQAANPGCILEDFVRWHSPPDWLEQRAKVKVNPFKNVGSPTF
;
A
#
# COMPACT_ATOMS: atom_id res chain seq x y z
N MET A 1 27.95 -27.68 23.50
CA MET A 1 26.64 -27.01 23.28
C MET A 1 26.78 -25.52 22.99
N VAL A 2 27.46 -24.72 23.82
CA VAL A 2 27.62 -23.27 23.57
C VAL A 2 28.35 -22.96 22.25
N LEU A 3 29.46 -23.65 21.96
CA LEU A 3 30.24 -23.44 20.73
C LEU A 3 29.48 -23.78 19.44
N PHE A 4 28.54 -24.72 19.52
CA PHE A 4 27.69 -25.07 18.39
C PHE A 4 26.73 -23.92 18.09
N TRP A 5 25.98 -23.48 19.09
CA TRP A 5 25.03 -22.38 18.94
C TRP A 5 25.70 -21.07 18.57
N SER A 6 26.87 -20.76 19.11
CA SER A 6 27.62 -19.56 18.69
C SER A 6 28.00 -19.61 17.22
N ARG A 7 28.36 -20.79 16.70
CA ARG A 7 28.67 -20.97 15.27
C ARG A 7 27.43 -20.88 14.41
N VAL A 8 26.31 -21.46 14.84
CA VAL A 8 25.01 -21.34 14.14
C VAL A 8 24.58 -19.88 14.05
N VAL A 9 24.62 -19.13 15.15
CA VAL A 9 24.25 -17.70 15.15
C VAL A 9 25.21 -16.88 14.29
N ALA A 10 26.51 -17.19 14.30
CA ALA A 10 27.48 -16.53 13.43
C ALA A 10 27.17 -16.78 11.94
N GLU A 11 26.82 -18.01 11.56
CA GLU A 11 26.41 -18.32 10.20
C GLU A 11 25.10 -17.64 9.83
N LEU A 12 24.07 -17.63 10.69
CA LEU A 12 22.81 -16.94 10.41
C LEU A 12 23.01 -15.44 10.21
N ARG A 13 23.87 -14.81 11.03
CA ARG A 13 24.25 -13.41 10.86
C ARG A 13 24.97 -13.18 9.53
N ARG A 14 25.87 -14.08 9.14
CA ARG A 14 26.58 -14.02 7.87
C ARG A 14 25.61 -14.10 6.70
N VAL A 15 24.71 -15.09 6.72
CA VAL A 15 23.64 -15.29 5.72
C VAL A 15 22.78 -14.03 5.57
N TRP A 16 22.33 -13.44 6.68
CA TRP A 16 21.58 -12.17 6.67
C TRP A 16 22.37 -10.99 6.09
N SER A 17 23.65 -10.88 6.45
CA SER A 17 24.51 -9.77 6.03
C SER A 17 24.81 -9.83 4.54
N GLU A 18 25.07 -11.03 4.03
CA GLU A 18 25.32 -11.29 2.60
C GLU A 18 24.03 -11.37 1.77
N GLY A 19 22.86 -11.38 2.40
CA GLY A 19 21.57 -11.53 1.71
C GLY A 19 21.39 -12.90 1.07
N LEU A 20 22.02 -13.93 1.65
CA LEU A 20 21.84 -15.32 1.26
C LEU A 20 20.63 -15.91 1.98
N TYR A 21 20.15 -17.03 1.47
CA TYR A 21 19.11 -17.81 2.11
C TYR A 21 19.68 -18.91 2.99
N VAL A 22 19.00 -19.23 4.07
CA VAL A 22 19.24 -20.41 4.89
C VAL A 22 18.90 -21.65 4.06
N ALA A 23 19.88 -22.54 3.89
CA ALA A 23 19.72 -23.75 3.11
C ALA A 23 18.67 -24.69 3.74
N GLY A 24 17.82 -25.28 2.89
CA GLY A 24 16.77 -26.22 3.33
C GLY A 24 15.51 -25.57 3.90
N ILE A 25 15.43 -24.23 3.87
CA ILE A 25 14.26 -23.45 4.28
C ILE A 25 13.64 -22.80 3.03
N PRO A 26 12.30 -22.72 2.91
CA PRO A 26 11.65 -22.02 1.80
C PRO A 26 12.02 -20.53 1.77
N MET A 27 11.94 -19.90 0.59
CA MET A 27 12.52 -18.56 0.35
C MET A 27 11.59 -17.40 0.68
N ASP A 28 10.31 -17.48 0.31
CA ASP A 28 9.35 -16.37 0.47
C ASP A 28 7.95 -16.93 0.79
N GLU A 29 7.91 -17.87 1.74
CA GLU A 29 6.67 -18.50 2.20
C GLU A 29 6.30 -18.05 3.61
N ILE A 30 5.00 -17.89 3.86
CA ILE A 30 4.48 -17.55 5.19
C ILE A 30 4.93 -18.64 6.19
N PRO A 31 5.42 -18.27 7.40
CA PRO A 31 5.86 -19.24 8.40
C PRO A 31 4.79 -20.31 8.69
N ASP A 32 5.19 -21.58 8.71
CA ASP A 32 4.28 -22.69 8.98
C ASP A 32 4.12 -22.87 10.49
N LEU A 33 2.94 -22.54 11.00
CA LEU A 33 2.61 -22.61 12.43
C LEU A 33 2.56 -24.04 12.97
N ASN A 34 2.55 -25.07 12.11
CA ASN A 34 2.62 -26.47 12.54
C ASN A 34 4.06 -26.95 12.81
N SER A 35 5.05 -26.17 12.42
CA SER A 35 6.47 -26.48 12.60
C SER A 35 7.00 -25.98 13.95
N CYS A 36 8.18 -26.44 14.37
CA CYS A 36 8.78 -25.97 15.62
C CYS A 36 9.19 -24.49 15.53
N LEU A 37 9.20 -23.77 16.66
CA LEU A 37 9.48 -22.34 16.70
C LEU A 37 10.82 -21.94 16.05
N LEU A 38 11.85 -22.77 16.23
CA LEU A 38 13.15 -22.54 15.58
C LEU A 38 13.03 -22.55 14.05
N TYR A 39 12.24 -23.47 13.49
CA TYR A 39 12.03 -23.54 12.05
C TYR A 39 11.23 -22.33 11.55
N GLN A 40 10.18 -21.93 12.28
CA GLN A 40 9.42 -20.71 11.97
C GLN A 40 10.32 -19.47 11.94
N GLN A 41 11.24 -19.33 12.90
CA GLN A 41 12.20 -18.22 12.93
C GLN A 41 13.16 -18.24 11.74
N LEU A 42 13.61 -19.42 11.31
CA LEU A 42 14.44 -19.56 10.11
C LEU A 42 13.67 -19.22 8.83
N GLN A 43 12.38 -19.59 8.73
CA GLN A 43 11.49 -19.18 7.63
C GLN A 43 11.36 -17.66 7.58
N VAL A 44 11.14 -17.01 8.73
CA VAL A 44 11.09 -15.55 8.82
C VAL A 44 12.39 -14.90 8.32
N ILE A 45 13.56 -15.45 8.63
CA ILE A 45 14.84 -14.94 8.13
C ILE A 45 14.87 -14.95 6.60
N ASN A 46 14.50 -16.06 5.96
CA ASN A 46 14.49 -16.15 4.50
C ASN A 46 13.51 -15.18 3.86
N CYS A 47 12.28 -15.08 4.39
CA CYS A 47 11.32 -14.09 3.93
C CYS A 47 11.84 -12.66 4.09
N CYS A 48 12.47 -12.33 5.22
CA CYS A 48 13.06 -11.02 5.42
C CYS A 48 14.21 -10.72 4.43
N VAL A 49 15.00 -11.73 4.04
CA VAL A 49 16.01 -11.60 2.97
C VAL A 49 15.34 -11.32 1.63
N SER A 50 14.28 -12.06 1.29
CA SER A 50 13.48 -11.83 0.07
C SER A 50 12.93 -10.40 0.03
N ARG A 51 12.35 -9.93 1.13
CA ARG A 51 11.84 -8.55 1.28
C ARG A 51 12.91 -7.50 1.10
N LYS A 52 14.04 -7.66 1.79
CA LYS A 52 15.19 -6.75 1.69
C LYS A 52 15.69 -6.64 0.26
N ARG A 53 15.74 -7.76 -0.47
CA ARG A 53 16.15 -7.78 -1.88
C ARG A 53 15.15 -7.09 -2.78
N ARG A 54 13.85 -7.36 -2.62
CA ARG A 54 12.78 -6.69 -3.38
C ARG A 54 12.78 -5.18 -3.12
N GLN A 55 12.97 -4.77 -1.87
CA GLN A 55 13.09 -3.36 -1.50
C GLN A 55 14.31 -2.70 -2.16
N ALA A 56 15.48 -3.34 -2.14
CA ALA A 56 16.69 -2.82 -2.79
C ALA A 56 16.50 -2.59 -4.30
N ILE A 57 15.88 -3.57 -4.99
CA ILE A 57 15.56 -3.47 -6.42
C ILE A 57 14.56 -2.33 -6.67
N ALA A 58 13.52 -2.22 -5.85
CA ALA A 58 12.51 -1.16 -5.99
C ALA A 58 13.12 0.24 -5.76
N THR A 59 14.01 0.39 -4.78
CA THR A 59 14.70 1.66 -4.52
C THR A 59 15.66 2.03 -5.64
N GLU A 60 16.41 1.07 -6.19
CA GLU A 60 17.32 1.33 -7.32
C GLU A 60 16.55 1.72 -8.59
N SER A 61 15.44 1.03 -8.87
CA SER A 61 14.52 1.37 -9.96
C SER A 61 13.98 2.79 -9.81
N LEU A 62 13.52 3.16 -8.61
CA LEU A 62 13.01 4.50 -8.32
C LEU A 62 14.10 5.57 -8.49
N ASP A 63 15.31 5.33 -7.97
CA ASP A 63 16.44 6.25 -8.10
C ASP A 63 16.83 6.48 -9.58
N SER A 64 16.75 5.43 -10.41
CA SER A 64 16.97 5.55 -11.86
C SER A 64 15.96 6.49 -12.51
N VAL A 65 14.66 6.29 -12.23
CA VAL A 65 13.59 7.14 -12.76
C VAL A 65 13.77 8.60 -12.30
N MET A 66 14.12 8.82 -11.03
CA MET A 66 14.34 10.17 -10.50
C MET A 66 15.54 10.89 -11.16
N ARG A 67 16.60 10.15 -11.50
CA ARG A 67 17.76 10.73 -12.22
C ARG A 67 17.40 11.15 -13.64
N GLU A 68 16.63 10.33 -14.36
CA GLU A 68 16.16 10.66 -15.72
C GLU A 68 15.32 11.96 -15.75
N VAL A 69 14.39 12.11 -14.80
CA VAL A 69 13.58 13.35 -14.66
C VAL A 69 14.45 14.57 -14.37
N THR A 70 15.54 14.41 -13.63
CA THR A 70 16.44 15.52 -13.29
C THR A 70 17.32 15.92 -14.48
N THR A 71 17.68 14.98 -15.36
CA THR A 71 18.49 15.25 -16.55
C THR A 71 17.71 15.92 -17.67
N ASP A 72 16.42 15.58 -17.86
CA ASP A 72 15.58 16.21 -18.89
C ASP A 72 15.26 17.69 -18.59
N ALA A 73 15.38 18.11 -17.33
CA ALA A 73 15.23 19.51 -16.93
C ALA A 73 16.40 20.41 -17.39
N ALA A 74 17.57 19.83 -17.72
CA ALA A 74 18.76 20.57 -18.12
C ALA A 74 18.89 20.78 -19.64
N GLU A 75 18.13 20.05 -20.48
CA GLU A 75 18.24 20.08 -21.95
C GLU A 75 16.95 20.48 -22.69
N SER A 76 16.06 21.30 -22.11
CA SER A 76 14.88 21.81 -22.83
C SER A 76 15.11 23.17 -23.50
N ALA A 77 15.93 23.18 -24.55
CA ALA A 77 15.83 24.15 -25.63
C ALA A 77 15.78 23.42 -26.98
N SER A 78 14.56 23.14 -27.43
CA SER A 78 14.12 22.80 -28.82
C SER A 78 13.50 21.42 -29.05
N SER A 79 12.21 21.49 -29.39
CA SER A 79 11.42 20.64 -30.30
C SER A 79 10.99 19.21 -29.90
N LYS A 80 9.69 19.14 -29.54
CA LYS A 80 8.60 18.44 -30.26
C LYS A 80 8.54 16.90 -30.17
N ASP A 81 7.46 16.43 -29.54
CA ASP A 81 6.90 15.07 -29.61
C ASP A 81 7.89 13.92 -29.39
N MET A 82 8.33 13.74 -28.15
CA MET A 82 8.71 12.40 -27.67
C MET A 82 7.70 11.96 -26.62
N LEU A 83 6.79 11.09 -27.04
CA LEU A 83 5.92 10.35 -26.14
C LEU A 83 6.81 9.42 -25.29
N PRO A 84 6.86 9.55 -23.96
CA PRO A 84 7.66 8.65 -23.14
C PRO A 84 7.15 7.22 -23.33
N SER A 85 8.09 6.29 -23.54
CA SER A 85 7.88 4.90 -23.97
C SER A 85 7.11 4.00 -22.98
N SER A 86 6.43 4.58 -22.00
CA SER A 86 5.47 3.88 -21.15
C SER A 86 4.38 4.87 -20.68
N PRO A 87 3.13 4.75 -21.15
CA PRO A 87 2.00 5.62 -20.76
C PRO A 87 1.61 5.54 -19.26
N ILE A 88 2.38 4.80 -18.45
CA ILE A 88 2.02 4.31 -17.12
C ILE A 88 2.62 5.20 -16.01
N LEU A 89 3.62 6.03 -16.32
CA LEU A 89 4.40 6.74 -15.31
C LEU A 89 3.88 8.13 -14.95
N TYR A 90 3.07 8.78 -15.79
CA TYR A 90 2.63 10.16 -15.54
C TYR A 90 1.11 10.26 -15.48
N ALA A 91 0.61 11.22 -14.69
CA ALA A 91 -0.78 11.62 -14.64
C ALA A 91 -0.89 13.10 -14.96
N ARG A 92 -1.89 13.46 -15.74
CA ARG A 92 -2.25 14.86 -15.94
C ARG A 92 -3.11 15.34 -14.79
N ILE A 93 -2.72 16.45 -14.19
CA ILE A 93 -3.50 17.14 -13.16
C ILE A 93 -4.42 18.20 -13.78
N SER A 94 -5.34 18.76 -12.99
CA SER A 94 -6.35 19.73 -13.47
C SER A 94 -5.76 21.00 -14.09
N THR A 95 -4.51 21.35 -13.78
CA THR A 95 -3.77 22.46 -14.40
C THR A 95 -3.22 22.13 -15.80
N GLY A 96 -3.32 20.87 -16.25
CA GLY A 96 -2.77 20.39 -17.52
C GLY A 96 -1.30 19.95 -17.45
N GLU A 97 -0.65 20.10 -16.30
CA GLU A 97 0.71 19.64 -16.04
C GLU A 97 0.77 18.10 -15.92
N LEU A 98 1.88 17.50 -16.35
CA LEU A 98 2.15 16.07 -16.22
C LEU A 98 3.00 15.83 -14.97
N VAL A 99 2.49 15.04 -14.03
CA VAL A 99 3.14 14.71 -12.77
C VAL A 99 3.45 13.22 -12.72
N LEU A 100 4.64 12.86 -12.25
CA LEU A 100 5.08 11.47 -12.09
C LEU A 100 4.23 10.75 -11.01
N ARG A 101 3.72 9.57 -11.35
CA ARG A 101 3.06 8.63 -10.44
C ARG A 101 4.12 7.88 -9.65
N LEU A 102 4.09 8.01 -8.33
CA LEU A 102 4.99 7.31 -7.43
C LEU A 102 4.23 6.21 -6.68
N GLY A 103 4.75 4.99 -6.74
CA GLY A 103 4.13 3.85 -6.07
C GLY A 103 2.81 3.41 -6.70
N ALA A 104 2.60 3.61 -7.99
CA ALA A 104 1.51 2.99 -8.74
C ALA A 104 1.85 1.52 -9.05
N ASP A 105 0.97 0.59 -8.68
CA ASP A 105 1.16 -0.85 -8.89
C ASP A 105 0.45 -1.30 -10.18
N CYS A 106 -0.88 -1.27 -10.18
CA CYS A 106 -1.69 -1.73 -11.30
C CYS A 106 -2.88 -0.80 -11.58
N PRO A 107 -3.32 -0.66 -12.85
CA PRO A 107 -4.47 0.16 -13.19
C PRO A 107 -5.77 -0.49 -12.69
N CYS A 108 -6.67 0.32 -12.13
CA CYS A 108 -8.02 -0.10 -11.81
C CYS A 108 -8.87 -0.08 -13.08
N SER A 109 -9.28 -1.25 -13.56
CA SER A 109 -9.86 -1.45 -14.90
C SER A 109 -11.14 -0.68 -15.19
N ASN A 110 -11.85 -0.19 -14.17
CA ASN A 110 -13.15 0.45 -14.29
C ASN A 110 -13.24 1.85 -13.64
N LEU A 111 -12.11 2.43 -13.17
CA LEU A 111 -12.13 3.69 -12.44
C LEU A 111 -11.24 4.75 -13.10
N THR A 112 -11.82 5.93 -13.29
CA THR A 112 -11.12 7.14 -13.75
C THR A 112 -11.33 8.27 -12.75
N MET A 113 -10.33 9.14 -12.66
CA MET A 113 -10.36 10.34 -11.82
C MET A 113 -11.44 11.31 -12.32
N LEU A 114 -12.21 11.89 -11.41
CA LEU A 114 -13.38 12.72 -11.76
C LEU A 114 -13.00 14.03 -12.44
N GLU A 115 -11.91 14.68 -12.03
CA GLU A 115 -11.52 15.98 -12.59
C GLU A 115 -10.74 15.87 -13.91
N THR A 116 -9.85 14.88 -14.01
CA THR A 116 -8.87 14.80 -15.10
C THR A 116 -9.22 13.75 -16.15
N GLY A 117 -10.09 12.79 -15.81
CA GLY A 117 -10.46 11.67 -16.68
C GLY A 117 -9.34 10.62 -16.86
N GLU A 118 -8.21 10.78 -16.19
CA GLU A 118 -7.09 9.84 -16.21
C GLU A 118 -7.44 8.55 -15.43
N PRO A 119 -6.84 7.40 -15.80
CA PRO A 119 -7.06 6.14 -15.08
C PRO A 119 -6.56 6.21 -13.63
N VAL A 120 -7.29 5.55 -12.72
CA VAL A 120 -6.85 5.36 -11.34
C VAL A 120 -5.98 4.11 -11.25
N TYR A 121 -4.91 4.19 -10.46
CA TYR A 121 -4.00 3.09 -10.16
C TYR A 121 -4.11 2.72 -8.69
N SER A 122 -4.06 1.42 -8.41
CA SER A 122 -3.86 0.91 -7.07
C SER A 122 -2.44 1.27 -6.61
N PRO A 123 -2.25 1.82 -5.41
CA PRO A 123 -0.93 2.06 -4.86
C PRO A 123 -0.25 0.74 -4.49
N VAL A 124 1.08 0.73 -4.49
CA VAL A 124 1.90 -0.31 -3.89
C VAL A 124 1.62 -0.32 -2.39
N THR A 125 1.18 -1.46 -1.86
CA THR A 125 0.83 -1.62 -0.44
C THR A 125 2.01 -2.17 0.34
N GLN A 126 2.02 -1.90 1.65
CA GLN A 126 3.00 -2.49 2.55
C GLN A 126 2.78 -4.00 2.65
N GLU A 127 3.86 -4.77 2.63
CA GLU A 127 3.79 -6.22 2.82
C GLU A 127 3.30 -6.58 4.22
N ALA A 128 2.45 -7.62 4.28
CA ALA A 128 1.90 -8.11 5.53
C ALA A 128 3.00 -8.48 6.54
N PRO A 129 2.81 -8.24 7.85
CA PRO A 129 3.80 -8.63 8.86
C PRO A 129 4.02 -10.15 8.84
N LEU A 130 5.27 -10.57 9.04
CA LEU A 130 5.63 -11.97 9.24
C LEU A 130 5.51 -12.27 10.73
N LEU A 131 4.61 -13.17 11.09
CA LEU A 131 4.35 -13.52 12.49
C LEU A 131 4.61 -15.01 12.69
N THR A 132 5.37 -15.31 13.75
CA THR A 132 5.54 -16.66 14.28
C THR A 132 4.48 -16.95 15.35
N GLU A 133 4.31 -18.21 15.70
CA GLU A 133 3.29 -18.67 16.64
C GLU A 133 3.36 -17.97 18.01
N ASP A 134 4.56 -17.74 18.53
CA ASP A 134 4.80 -17.06 19.80
C ASP A 134 4.36 -15.59 19.76
N LEU A 135 4.67 -14.86 18.69
CA LEU A 135 4.21 -13.48 18.50
C LEU A 135 2.68 -13.39 18.36
N ILE A 136 2.07 -14.37 17.67
CA ILE A 136 0.61 -14.43 17.53
C ILE A 136 -0.04 -14.61 18.91
N LYS A 137 0.46 -15.55 19.71
CA LYS A 137 -0.03 -15.80 21.07
C LYS A 137 0.17 -14.60 21.99
N GLU A 138 1.34 -13.95 21.94
CA GLU A 138 1.61 -12.75 22.72
C GLU A 138 0.62 -11.61 22.36
N THR A 139 0.34 -11.44 21.07
CA THR A 139 -0.61 -10.44 20.58
C THR A 139 -2.03 -10.75 21.07
N GLU A 140 -2.46 -12.01 21.02
CA GLU A 140 -3.76 -12.45 21.53
C GLU A 140 -3.87 -12.22 23.05
N GLU A 141 -2.87 -12.64 23.82
CA GLU A 141 -2.82 -12.42 25.27
C GLU A 141 -2.83 -10.93 25.62
N PHE A 142 -2.11 -10.11 24.86
CA PHE A 142 -2.08 -8.67 25.04
C PHE A 142 -3.47 -8.06 24.84
N VAL A 143 -4.17 -8.45 23.77
CA VAL A 143 -5.54 -7.99 23.49
C VAL A 143 -6.50 -8.43 24.59
N LEU A 144 -6.43 -9.69 25.03
CA LEU A 144 -7.28 -10.23 26.09
C LEU A 144 -7.04 -9.55 27.44
N ARG A 145 -5.78 -9.31 27.80
CA ARG A 145 -5.39 -8.67 29.08
C ARG A 145 -5.79 -7.20 29.14
N THR A 146 -5.73 -6.51 28.01
CA THR A 146 -5.98 -5.06 27.95
C THR A 146 -7.47 -4.73 28.01
N GLY A 147 -8.35 -5.70 27.72
CA GLY A 147 -9.78 -5.60 27.95
C GLY A 147 -10.44 -4.40 27.25
N SER A 148 -10.88 -4.60 26.00
CA SER A 148 -11.58 -3.60 25.18
C SER A 148 -10.71 -2.44 24.65
N VAL A 149 -11.20 -1.81 23.59
CA VAL A 149 -10.56 -0.85 22.66
C VAL A 149 -10.34 0.55 23.30
N GLY A 150 -9.89 0.58 24.56
CA GLY A 150 -9.67 1.80 25.35
C GLY A 150 -8.21 2.27 25.41
N ALA A 151 -7.87 3.04 26.45
CA ALA A 151 -6.57 3.71 26.63
C ALA A 151 -5.35 2.77 26.68
N GLY A 152 -5.53 1.47 26.95
CA GLY A 152 -4.45 0.47 26.89
C GLY A 152 -4.07 0.02 25.48
N CYS A 153 -4.88 0.36 24.47
CA CYS A 153 -4.72 0.00 23.06
C CYS A 153 -4.26 1.20 22.20
N SER A 154 -3.73 2.25 22.83
CA SER A 154 -3.31 3.49 22.16
C SER A 154 -2.25 3.27 21.09
N GLN A 155 -1.33 2.33 21.31
CA GLN A 155 -0.32 1.95 20.31
C GLN A 155 -0.97 1.34 19.07
N LEU A 156 -1.87 0.36 19.24
CA LEU A 156 -2.56 -0.28 18.11
C LEU A 156 -3.44 0.74 17.35
N LEU A 157 -4.14 1.63 18.07
CA LEU A 157 -4.92 2.69 17.43
C LEU A 157 -4.03 3.66 16.65
N SER A 158 -2.89 4.06 17.23
CA SER A 158 -1.88 4.89 16.58
C SER A 158 -1.34 4.22 15.32
N ASP A 159 -1.02 2.94 15.39
CA ASP A 159 -0.56 2.15 14.25
C ASP A 159 -1.63 2.10 13.16
N MET A 160 -2.89 1.82 13.53
CA MET A 160 -4.01 1.85 12.58
C MET A 160 -4.19 3.21 11.91
N GLN A 161 -4.04 4.32 12.66
CA GLN A 161 -4.09 5.65 12.06
C GLN A 161 -2.91 5.90 11.14
N ALA A 162 -1.70 5.50 11.53
CA ALA A 162 -0.51 5.62 10.72
C ALA A 162 -0.66 4.86 9.40
N PHE A 163 -1.20 3.63 9.43
CA PHE A 163 -1.49 2.86 8.22
C PHE A 163 -2.47 3.57 7.30
N LYS A 164 -3.56 4.15 7.83
CA LYS A 164 -4.52 4.91 7.03
C LYS A 164 -3.90 6.16 6.42
N ILE A 165 -3.12 6.92 7.19
CA ILE A 165 -2.45 8.12 6.69
C ILE A 165 -1.44 7.76 5.62
N MET A 166 -0.62 6.72 5.86
CA MET A 166 0.34 6.21 4.90
C MET A 166 -0.35 5.82 3.60
N PHE A 167 -1.45 5.07 3.70
CA PHE A 167 -2.25 4.67 2.56
C PHE A 167 -2.80 5.87 1.78
N ILE A 168 -3.33 6.89 2.43
CA ILE A 168 -3.79 8.11 1.74
C ILE A 168 -2.64 8.78 0.97
N ILE A 169 -1.47 8.90 1.59
CA ILE A 169 -0.28 9.51 0.97
C ILE A 169 0.16 8.71 -0.26
N THR A 170 0.19 7.36 -0.19
CA THR A 170 0.57 6.54 -1.35
C THR A 170 -0.48 6.56 -2.45
N CYS A 171 -1.77 6.60 -2.10
CA CYS A 171 -2.83 6.74 -3.08
C CYS A 171 -2.69 8.03 -3.89
N GLN A 172 -2.39 9.13 -3.21
CA GLN A 172 -2.19 10.42 -3.86
C GLN A 172 -0.90 10.46 -4.68
N ALA A 173 0.16 9.82 -4.20
CA ALA A 173 1.40 9.67 -4.95
C ALA A 173 1.21 8.83 -6.22
N ALA A 174 0.43 7.75 -6.14
CA ALA A 174 0.10 6.88 -7.27
C ALA A 174 -0.89 7.55 -8.24
N ASN A 175 -1.72 8.46 -7.75
CA ASN A 175 -2.75 9.18 -8.49
C ASN A 175 -2.67 10.69 -8.31
N PRO A 176 -1.68 11.36 -8.95
CA PRO A 176 -1.61 12.81 -8.93
C PRO A 176 -2.89 13.44 -9.48
N GLY A 177 -3.46 14.38 -8.73
CA GLY A 177 -4.72 15.03 -9.08
C GLY A 177 -5.98 14.28 -8.62
N CYS A 178 -5.85 13.20 -7.83
CA CYS A 178 -7.01 12.57 -7.21
C CYS A 178 -7.63 13.47 -6.13
N ILE A 179 -8.95 13.52 -6.09
CA ILE A 179 -9.73 14.19 -5.04
C ILE A 179 -10.26 13.18 -4.02
N LEU A 180 -10.82 13.66 -2.90
CA LEU A 180 -11.34 12.80 -1.83
C LEU A 180 -12.43 11.86 -2.34
N GLU A 181 -13.26 12.33 -3.27
CA GLU A 181 -14.34 11.56 -3.90
C GLU A 181 -13.81 10.34 -4.65
N ASP A 182 -12.71 10.51 -5.39
CA ASP A 182 -12.04 9.39 -6.08
C ASP A 182 -11.48 8.37 -5.09
N PHE A 183 -10.94 8.85 -3.96
CA PHE A 183 -10.50 7.98 -2.88
C PHE A 183 -11.66 7.18 -2.28
N VAL A 184 -12.80 7.81 -1.97
CA VAL A 184 -13.96 7.12 -1.39
C VAL A 184 -14.53 6.09 -2.38
N ARG A 185 -14.65 6.44 -3.68
CA ARG A 185 -15.09 5.52 -4.74
C ARG A 185 -14.25 4.25 -4.82
N TRP A 186 -12.96 4.37 -4.52
CA TRP A 186 -12.01 3.27 -4.61
C TRP A 186 -11.84 2.50 -3.30
N HIS A 187 -11.64 3.18 -2.17
CA HIS A 187 -11.41 2.57 -0.86
C HIS A 187 -12.70 2.07 -0.19
N SER A 188 -13.84 2.73 -0.42
CA SER A 188 -15.13 2.27 0.09
C SER A 188 -16.24 2.43 -0.96
N PRO A 189 -16.23 1.57 -2.01
CA PRO A 189 -17.28 1.57 -3.02
C PRO A 189 -18.72 1.49 -2.46
N PRO A 190 -19.01 0.75 -1.36
CA PRO A 190 -20.33 0.71 -0.76
C PRO A 190 -20.78 2.04 -0.14
N ASP A 191 -19.85 2.83 0.40
CA ASP A 191 -20.15 4.13 1.03
C ASP A 191 -20.30 5.25 0.01
N TRP A 192 -19.99 4.98 -1.26
CA TRP A 192 -20.19 5.93 -2.35
C TRP A 192 -21.67 6.03 -2.72
N LEU A 193 -22.34 6.97 -2.08
CA LEU A 193 -23.66 7.41 -2.51
C LEU A 193 -23.50 8.29 -3.74
N GLU A 194 -23.72 7.72 -4.93
CA GLU A 194 -24.07 8.52 -6.09
C GLU A 194 -25.18 9.49 -5.65
N GLN A 195 -25.01 10.79 -5.89
CA GLN A 195 -26.10 11.76 -5.77
C GLN A 195 -27.19 11.41 -6.80
N ARG A 196 -27.94 10.33 -6.57
CA ARG A 196 -29.13 9.99 -7.33
C ARG A 196 -30.25 10.89 -6.87
N ALA A 197 -30.53 11.82 -7.76
CA ALA A 197 -31.74 12.61 -7.90
C ALA A 197 -32.03 13.59 -6.76
N LYS A 198 -31.82 14.87 -7.07
CA LYS A 198 -32.77 15.91 -6.66
C LYS A 198 -34.18 15.40 -6.95
N VAL A 199 -34.85 14.84 -5.94
CA VAL A 199 -36.29 14.62 -6.01
C VAL A 199 -36.87 16.00 -6.23
N LYS A 200 -37.30 16.28 -7.47
CA LYS A 200 -38.19 17.38 -7.75
C LYS A 200 -39.45 17.08 -6.97
N VAL A 201 -39.51 17.56 -5.73
CA VAL A 201 -40.78 17.73 -5.02
C VAL A 201 -41.54 18.74 -5.87
N ASN A 202 -42.43 18.25 -6.73
CA ASN A 202 -43.47 19.09 -7.30
C ASN A 202 -44.42 19.42 -6.15
N PRO A 203 -44.47 20.66 -5.63
CA PRO A 203 -45.65 21.07 -4.88
C PRO A 203 -46.81 21.15 -5.88
N PHE A 204 -48.04 20.97 -5.41
CA PHE A 204 -49.27 20.93 -6.21
C PHE A 204 -49.63 19.57 -6.82
N LYS A 205 -50.06 18.65 -5.95
CA LYS A 205 -51.31 17.93 -6.20
C LYS A 205 -52.33 18.33 -5.13
N ASN A 206 -53.18 19.29 -5.51
CA ASN A 206 -54.48 19.53 -4.87
C ASN A 206 -55.41 18.37 -5.23
N VAL A 207 -55.83 17.61 -4.24
CA VAL A 207 -57.05 16.78 -4.21
C VAL A 207 -57.44 16.76 -2.74
N GLY A 208 -58.63 17.06 -2.25
CA GLY A 208 -59.97 17.36 -2.76
C GLY A 208 -60.82 17.41 -1.48
N SER A 209 -61.79 18.33 -1.41
CA SER A 209 -62.64 18.62 -0.25
C SER A 209 -63.36 17.39 0.36
N PRO A 210 -63.61 17.36 1.68
CA PRO A 210 -64.56 16.42 2.28
C PRO A 210 -65.99 16.95 2.14
N THR A 211 -66.88 16.15 1.59
CA THR A 211 -68.34 16.33 1.69
C THR A 211 -68.91 15.21 2.55
N PHE A 212 -69.57 15.62 3.64
CA PHE A 212 -70.52 14.95 4.55
C PHE A 212 -70.56 13.42 4.60
#